data_AF-A0A1M5RGV5-F1
#
_entry.id   AF-A0A1M5RGV5-F1
#
_cell.length_a   1.000
_cell.length_b   1.000
_cell.length_c   1.000
_cell.angle_alpha   90.00
_cell.angle_beta   90.00
_cell.angle_gamma   90.00
#
_symmetry.space_group_name_H-M   'P 1'
#
loop_
_entity.id
_entity.type
_entity.pdbx_description
1 polymer ?
#
loop_
_entity_poly.entity_id
_entity_poly.type
_entity_poly.pdbx_seq_one_letter_code
_entity_poly.pdbx_strand_id
1 'polypeptide(L)'
;MVNKNKDRSFERIAYRYWEKLVGGILVPGERGYVPSEGEVLCAYNELKERHLECDCIVLRTGTHSGEFYQQGDKIAGVRIVRQLDSVGTIEFRLSTDFHVRLDIEGLSPLSRTEANCDLSQTISNFENFIDNFPRYMEGLERKKLEFEKNNKLEEMAKSGIQATVSQLLTPMGYRWDLVERGRDYLLKVGGHGTWMEFTLNRRNFAKRLAELPDVLGQIEALSKNMTFPMNIEIIK
;
A
#
# COMPACT_ATOMS: atom_id res chain seq x y z
N MET A 1 -9.58 9.05 18.93
CA MET A 1 -10.08 8.06 17.95
C MET A 1 -9.06 7.91 16.85
N VAL A 2 -8.26 6.83 16.88
CA VAL A 2 -7.29 6.55 15.81
C VAL A 2 -8.06 5.86 14.68
N ASN A 3 -8.12 6.53 13.54
CA ASN A 3 -8.84 6.10 12.36
C ASN A 3 -8.13 4.86 11.76
N LYS A 4 -8.50 3.65 12.22
CA LYS A 4 -7.90 2.36 11.83
C LYS A 4 -8.11 1.96 10.36
N ASN A 5 -8.78 2.78 9.55
CA ASN A 5 -8.93 2.56 8.11
C ASN A 5 -7.72 3.00 7.27
N LYS A 6 -6.73 3.69 7.84
CA LYS A 6 -5.49 4.05 7.10
C LYS A 6 -4.58 2.86 6.76
N ASP A 7 -4.79 1.69 7.37
CA ASP A 7 -3.96 0.50 7.12
C ASP A 7 -4.34 -0.27 5.84
N ARG A 8 -5.47 0.06 5.20
CA ARG A 8 -6.00 -0.61 4.01
C ARG A 8 -6.16 0.29 2.78
N SER A 9 -5.46 1.44 2.67
CA SER A 9 -5.51 2.20 1.42
C SER A 9 -4.63 1.57 0.34
N PHE A 10 -5.09 1.63 -0.91
CA PHE A 10 -4.27 1.21 -2.06
C PHE A 10 -2.97 2.02 -2.15
N GLU A 11 -2.98 3.28 -1.72
CA GLU A 11 -1.80 4.15 -1.65
C GLU A 11 -0.65 3.52 -0.89
N ARG A 12 -0.92 2.81 0.22
CA ARG A 12 0.13 2.14 1.01
C ARG A 12 0.68 0.90 0.29
N ILE A 13 -0.16 0.21 -0.49
CA ILE A 13 0.25 -0.91 -1.34
C ILE A 13 1.13 -0.39 -2.47
N ALA A 14 0.73 0.71 -3.11
CA ALA A 14 1.48 1.39 -4.15
C ALA A 14 2.84 1.89 -3.64
N TYR A 15 2.86 2.56 -2.48
CA TYR A 15 4.09 3.04 -1.86
C TYR A 15 5.08 1.90 -1.61
N ARG A 16 4.65 0.81 -0.95
CA ARG A 16 5.52 -0.36 -0.69
C ARG A 16 5.97 -1.06 -1.96
N TYR A 17 5.13 -1.04 -3.00
CA TYR A 17 5.48 -1.61 -4.29
C TYR A 17 6.66 -0.86 -4.92
N TRP A 18 6.55 0.47 -5.01
CA TRP A 18 7.61 1.32 -5.55
C TRP A 18 8.84 1.37 -4.66
N GLU A 19 8.68 1.43 -3.34
CA GLU A 19 9.78 1.40 -2.38
C GLU A 19 10.66 0.16 -2.57
N LYS A 20 10.05 -1.01 -2.80
CA LYS A 20 10.80 -2.24 -3.09
C LYS A 20 11.57 -2.15 -4.42
N LEU A 21 10.96 -1.59 -5.46
CA LEU A 21 11.59 -1.46 -6.77
C LEU A 21 12.75 -0.47 -6.74
N VAL A 22 12.54 0.72 -6.18
CA VAL A 22 13.58 1.75 -5.98
C VAL A 22 14.70 1.22 -5.09
N GLY A 23 14.32 0.50 -4.03
CA GLY A 23 15.27 -0.20 -3.17
C GLY A 23 16.15 -1.17 -3.95
N GLY A 24 15.62 -1.84 -4.97
CA GLY A 24 16.40 -2.78 -5.80
C GLY A 24 17.46 -2.13 -6.70
N ILE A 25 17.43 -0.79 -6.88
CA ILE A 25 18.34 -0.11 -7.82
C ILE A 25 19.75 0.00 -7.22
N LEU A 26 19.86 0.55 -6.00
CA LEU A 26 21.16 0.71 -5.34
C LEU A 26 21.64 -0.63 -4.78
N VAL A 27 22.80 -1.07 -5.25
CA VAL A 27 23.49 -2.27 -4.76
C VAL A 27 24.64 -1.85 -3.85
N PRO A 28 24.60 -2.15 -2.54
CA PRO A 28 25.69 -1.81 -1.64
C PRO A 28 27.01 -2.44 -2.09
N GLY A 29 28.05 -1.62 -2.17
CA GLY A 29 29.39 -2.06 -2.58
C GLY A 29 30.19 -2.65 -1.42
N GLU A 30 31.41 -3.11 -1.72
CA GLU A 30 32.36 -3.49 -0.68
C GLU A 30 32.69 -2.28 0.23
N ARG A 31 32.94 -2.54 1.50
CA ARG A 31 33.27 -1.47 2.46
C ARG A 31 34.61 -0.84 2.09
N GLY A 32 34.61 0.48 1.93
CA GLY A 32 35.81 1.26 1.61
C GLY A 32 36.15 1.32 0.12
N TYR A 33 35.36 0.68 -0.75
CA TYR A 33 35.47 0.87 -2.19
C TYR A 33 34.62 2.07 -2.61
N VAL A 34 35.27 3.02 -3.27
CA VAL A 34 34.65 4.19 -3.89
C VAL A 34 35.04 4.16 -5.37
N PRO A 35 34.08 4.22 -6.31
CA PRO A 35 34.38 4.26 -7.74
C PRO A 35 35.30 5.42 -8.07
N SER A 36 36.29 5.15 -8.90
CA SER A 36 37.18 6.15 -9.46
C SER A 36 36.44 7.07 -10.44
N GLU A 37 36.98 8.27 -10.66
CA GLU A 37 36.45 9.23 -11.64
C GLU A 37 36.30 8.60 -13.04
N GLY A 38 37.25 7.74 -13.44
CA GLY A 38 37.21 7.03 -14.72
C GLY A 38 36.04 6.05 -14.83
N GLU A 39 35.77 5.27 -13.77
CA GLU A 39 34.64 4.33 -13.73
C GLU A 39 33.30 5.07 -13.82
N VAL A 40 33.19 6.20 -13.10
CA VAL A 40 32.00 7.07 -13.12
C VAL A 40 31.76 7.64 -14.52
N LEU A 41 32.80 8.16 -15.16
CA LEU A 41 32.72 8.70 -16.51
C LEU A 41 32.39 7.64 -17.55
N CYS A 42 32.93 6.42 -17.41
CA CYS A 42 32.63 5.31 -18.31
C CYS A 42 31.15 4.96 -18.23
N ALA A 43 30.63 4.71 -17.02
CA ALA A 43 29.22 4.39 -16.81
C ALA A 43 28.29 5.51 -17.29
N TYR A 44 28.67 6.78 -17.07
CA TYR A 44 27.94 7.93 -17.57
C TYR A 44 27.89 7.98 -19.10
N ASN A 45 29.01 7.78 -19.77
CA ASN A 45 29.07 7.83 -21.24
C ASN A 45 28.27 6.67 -21.85
N GLU A 46 28.40 5.46 -21.29
CA GLU A 46 27.62 4.30 -21.74
C GLU A 46 26.11 4.52 -21.60
N LEU A 47 25.66 5.05 -20.46
CA LEU A 47 24.25 5.38 -20.23
C LEU A 47 23.77 6.46 -21.20
N LYS A 48 24.56 7.51 -21.39
CA LYS A 48 24.23 8.61 -22.29
C LYS A 48 24.12 8.15 -23.75
N GLU A 49 24.96 7.21 -24.17
CA GLU A 49 24.93 6.65 -25.52
C GLU A 49 23.75 5.70 -25.73
N ARG A 50 23.44 4.87 -24.74
CA ARG A 50 22.36 3.86 -24.84
C ARG A 50 20.97 4.44 -24.60
N HIS A 51 20.88 5.48 -23.78
CA HIS A 51 19.63 6.14 -23.37
C HIS A 51 19.69 7.64 -23.64
N LEU A 52 19.59 8.02 -24.91
CA LEU A 52 19.58 9.42 -25.38
C LEU A 52 18.44 10.25 -24.78
N GLU A 53 17.43 9.56 -24.30
CA GLU A 53 16.24 10.10 -23.67
C GLU A 53 16.41 10.37 -22.16
N CYS A 54 17.60 10.10 -21.61
CA CYS A 54 18.00 10.54 -20.27
C CYS A 54 18.72 11.89 -20.32
N ASP A 55 18.39 12.77 -19.37
CA ASP A 55 19.16 13.97 -19.09
C ASP A 55 20.36 13.62 -18.21
N CYS A 56 21.50 13.41 -18.86
CA CYS A 56 22.78 13.08 -18.24
C CYS A 56 23.61 14.36 -18.00
N ILE A 57 23.94 14.65 -16.73
CA ILE A 57 24.64 15.86 -16.28
C ILE A 57 25.87 15.49 -15.44
N VAL A 58 27.03 16.04 -15.77
CA VAL A 58 28.22 15.95 -14.92
C VAL A 58 28.18 17.04 -13.85
N LEU A 59 28.30 16.64 -12.58
CA LEU A 59 28.38 17.54 -11.43
C LEU A 59 29.84 17.98 -11.23
N ARG A 60 30.08 19.26 -10.95
CA ARG A 60 31.42 19.85 -10.84
C ARG A 60 31.67 20.40 -9.43
N THR A 61 32.92 20.31 -8.97
CA THR A 61 33.37 21.04 -7.78
C THR A 61 34.07 22.32 -8.22
N GLY A 62 33.37 23.45 -8.09
CA GLY A 62 33.86 24.78 -8.45
C GLY A 62 32.83 25.85 -8.11
N THR A 63 33.26 26.99 -7.61
CA THR A 63 32.41 28.10 -7.10
C THR A 63 31.63 28.86 -8.19
N HIS A 64 31.73 28.46 -9.45
CA HIS A 64 31.07 29.14 -10.56
C HIS A 64 30.22 28.15 -11.37
N SER A 65 28.91 28.30 -11.23
CA SER A 65 27.87 27.63 -12.01
C SER A 65 27.85 28.17 -13.45
N GLY A 66 28.89 27.90 -14.22
CA GLY A 66 28.97 28.20 -15.65
C GLY A 66 28.82 26.94 -16.52
N GLU A 67 28.23 27.09 -17.71
CA GLU A 67 28.01 25.97 -18.64
C GLU A 67 29.33 25.34 -19.16
N PHE A 68 30.43 26.10 -19.16
CA PHE A 68 31.70 25.70 -19.76
C PHE A 68 32.70 25.12 -18.75
N TYR A 69 33.45 24.09 -19.17
CA TYR A 69 34.52 23.46 -18.38
C TYR A 69 35.70 24.44 -18.23
N GLN A 70 36.07 24.77 -16.98
CA GLN A 70 37.21 25.63 -16.71
C GLN A 70 38.43 24.80 -16.31
N GLN A 71 39.61 25.30 -16.63
CA GLN A 71 40.87 24.67 -16.24
C GLN A 71 40.98 24.67 -14.70
N GLY A 72 40.82 23.49 -14.09
CA GLY A 72 40.80 23.31 -12.63
C GLY A 72 39.50 22.72 -12.07
N ASP A 73 38.43 22.63 -12.87
CA ASP A 73 37.20 21.95 -12.49
C ASP A 73 37.46 20.46 -12.26
N LYS A 74 37.08 19.93 -11.09
CA LYS A 74 37.07 18.50 -10.83
C LYS A 74 35.64 17.96 -10.89
N ILE A 75 35.49 16.75 -11.43
CA ILE A 75 34.21 16.06 -11.43
C ILE A 75 33.83 15.71 -9.99
N ALA A 76 32.71 16.27 -9.54
CA ALA A 76 32.11 16.00 -8.24
C ALA A 76 31.19 14.76 -8.28
N GLY A 77 30.80 14.33 -9.48
CA GLY A 77 29.97 13.16 -9.72
C GLY A 77 29.07 13.33 -10.94
N VAL A 78 27.99 12.56 -11.01
CA VAL A 78 27.05 12.55 -12.15
C VAL A 78 25.61 12.54 -11.68
N ARG A 79 24.71 13.08 -12.49
CA ARG A 79 23.28 13.06 -12.29
C ARG A 79 22.62 12.60 -13.59
N ILE A 80 21.73 11.64 -13.49
CA ILE A 80 21.05 11.02 -14.61
C ILE A 80 19.57 11.07 -14.29
N VAL A 81 18.81 11.81 -15.09
CA VAL A 81 17.37 11.99 -14.90
C VAL A 81 16.64 11.43 -16.10
N ARG A 82 15.64 10.60 -15.83
CA ARG A 82 14.75 10.04 -16.85
C ARG A 82 13.32 10.46 -16.56
N GLN A 83 12.69 11.10 -17.55
CA GLN A 83 11.24 11.30 -17.56
C GLN A 83 10.56 9.95 -17.85
N LEU A 84 9.66 9.55 -16.95
CA LEU A 84 8.90 8.31 -17.04
C LEU A 84 7.52 8.66 -17.62
N ASP A 85 7.54 9.06 -18.89
CA ASP A 85 6.39 9.61 -19.61
C ASP A 85 5.76 10.81 -18.86
N SER A 86 4.43 10.88 -18.81
CA SER A 86 3.70 11.91 -18.04
C SER A 86 3.46 11.52 -16.58
N VAL A 87 4.03 10.40 -16.11
CA VAL A 87 3.67 9.78 -14.82
C VAL A 87 4.65 10.13 -13.72
N GLY A 88 5.89 10.47 -14.06
CA GLY A 88 6.90 10.76 -13.06
C GLY A 88 8.31 10.93 -13.60
N THR A 89 9.27 10.96 -12.68
CA THR A 89 10.69 11.07 -12.96
C THR A 89 11.48 10.10 -12.08
N ILE A 90 12.55 9.55 -12.62
CA ILE A 90 13.56 8.89 -11.81
C ILE A 90 14.91 9.59 -11.99
N GLU A 91 15.59 9.80 -10.88
CA GLU A 91 16.90 10.41 -10.80
C GLU A 91 17.87 9.46 -10.11
N PHE A 92 19.00 9.22 -10.76
CA PHE A 92 20.20 8.68 -10.14
C PHE A 92 21.24 9.78 -10.01
N ARG A 93 21.80 9.94 -8.82
CA ARG A 93 22.85 10.91 -8.53
C ARG A 93 24.00 10.22 -7.82
N LEU A 94 25.17 10.35 -8.40
CA LEU A 94 26.44 10.04 -7.77
C LEU A 94 27.13 11.35 -7.41
N SER A 95 27.45 11.56 -6.14
CA SER A 95 28.32 12.66 -5.72
C SER A 95 29.17 12.22 -4.54
N THR A 96 28.92 12.76 -3.34
CA THR A 96 29.52 12.25 -2.10
C THR A 96 28.93 10.90 -1.72
N ASP A 97 27.62 10.74 -1.93
CA ASP A 97 26.88 9.50 -1.75
C ASP A 97 26.19 9.10 -3.06
N PHE A 98 25.71 7.85 -3.11
CA PHE A 98 24.89 7.31 -4.18
C PHE A 98 23.42 7.49 -3.81
N HIS A 99 22.68 8.20 -4.63
CA HIS A 99 21.30 8.55 -4.36
C HIS A 99 20.41 8.18 -5.55
N VAL A 100 19.30 7.51 -5.29
CA VAL A 100 18.22 7.30 -6.26
C VAL A 100 16.96 7.95 -5.71
N ARG A 101 16.26 8.69 -6.55
CA ARG A 101 14.95 9.25 -6.25
C ARG A 101 13.97 8.96 -7.36
N LEU A 102 12.79 8.51 -6.97
CA LEU A 102 11.64 8.30 -7.83
C LEU A 102 10.53 9.26 -7.38
N ASP A 103 10.06 10.07 -8.31
CA ASP A 103 8.93 10.98 -8.13
C ASP A 103 7.81 10.52 -9.07
N ILE A 104 6.67 10.11 -8.54
CA ILE A 104 5.51 9.64 -9.31
C ILE A 104 4.30 10.45 -8.89
N GLU A 105 3.50 10.88 -9.86
CA GLU A 105 2.29 11.66 -9.60
C GLU A 105 1.36 10.94 -8.60
N GLY A 106 0.88 11.70 -7.61
CA GLY A 106 -0.03 11.18 -6.57
C GLY A 106 0.64 10.33 -5.48
N LEU A 107 1.96 10.17 -5.49
CA LEU A 107 2.71 9.51 -4.44
C LEU A 107 3.75 10.45 -3.82
N SER A 108 4.07 10.21 -2.54
CA SER A 108 5.21 10.89 -1.92
C SER A 108 6.51 10.42 -2.59
N PRO A 109 7.48 11.32 -2.84
CA PRO A 109 8.75 10.95 -3.45
C PRO A 109 9.46 9.86 -2.65
N LEU A 110 9.99 8.87 -3.35
CA LEU A 110 10.77 7.78 -2.79
C LEU A 110 12.23 8.04 -3.06
N SER A 111 13.07 7.93 -2.04
CA SER A 111 14.50 8.12 -2.18
C SER A 111 15.27 7.10 -1.38
N ARG A 112 16.39 6.64 -1.92
CA ARG A 112 17.37 5.81 -1.23
C ARG A 112 18.75 6.43 -1.40
N THR A 113 19.53 6.42 -0.32
CA THR A 113 20.91 6.89 -0.30
C THR A 113 21.80 5.80 0.28
N GLU A 114 22.95 5.57 -0.33
CA GLU A 114 23.98 4.66 0.17
C GLU A 114 25.35 5.35 0.07
N ALA A 115 26.22 5.12 1.06
CA ALA A 115 27.56 5.70 1.08
C ALA A 115 28.53 4.97 0.14
N ASN A 116 28.23 3.72 -0.21
CA ASN A 116 29.01 2.90 -1.13
C ASN A 116 28.09 2.12 -2.07
N CYS A 117 28.52 1.87 -3.31
CA CYS A 117 27.76 1.05 -4.23
C CYS A 117 28.67 0.26 -5.17
N ASP A 118 28.18 -0.90 -5.61
CA ASP A 118 28.66 -1.52 -6.84
C ASP A 118 28.11 -0.71 -8.00
N LEU A 119 28.96 0.13 -8.61
CA LEU A 119 28.55 1.05 -9.66
C LEU A 119 28.03 0.31 -10.89
N SER A 120 28.71 -0.75 -11.32
CA SER A 120 28.33 -1.51 -12.52
C SER A 120 26.95 -2.14 -12.34
N GLN A 121 26.73 -2.84 -11.21
CA GLN A 121 25.44 -3.46 -10.93
C GLN A 121 24.33 -2.43 -10.69
N THR A 122 24.65 -1.31 -10.02
CA THR A 122 23.68 -0.23 -9.76
C THR A 122 23.21 0.41 -11.06
N ILE A 123 24.13 0.69 -11.98
CA ILE A 123 23.83 1.26 -13.30
C ILE A 123 23.00 0.28 -14.12
N SER A 124 23.38 -0.99 -14.15
CA SER A 124 22.58 -2.04 -14.81
C SER A 124 21.17 -2.14 -14.23
N ASN A 125 21.02 -2.07 -12.91
CA ASN A 125 19.71 -2.10 -12.27
C ASN A 125 18.89 -0.83 -12.58
N PHE A 126 19.53 0.32 -12.68
CA PHE A 126 18.90 1.58 -13.06
C PHE A 126 18.39 1.54 -14.52
N GLU A 127 19.20 1.07 -15.46
CA GLU A 127 18.80 0.83 -16.86
C GLU A 127 17.62 -0.15 -16.92
N ASN A 128 17.75 -1.29 -16.26
CA ASN A 128 16.70 -2.30 -16.21
C ASN A 128 15.40 -1.74 -15.60
N PHE A 129 15.50 -0.82 -14.63
CA PHE A 129 14.34 -0.15 -14.08
C PHE A 129 13.64 0.73 -15.13
N ILE A 130 14.40 1.53 -15.88
CA ILE A 130 13.88 2.39 -16.95
C ILE A 130 13.21 1.54 -18.03
N ASP A 131 13.91 0.52 -18.53
CA ASP A 131 13.44 -0.33 -19.62
C ASP A 131 12.17 -1.12 -19.26
N ASN A 132 12.03 -1.51 -17.99
CA ASN A 132 10.88 -2.27 -17.51
C ASN A 132 9.83 -1.39 -16.81
N PHE A 133 9.98 -0.06 -16.82
CA PHE A 133 9.03 0.84 -16.17
C PHE A 133 7.57 0.61 -16.62
N PRO A 134 7.25 0.43 -17.93
CA PRO A 134 5.89 0.11 -18.37
C PRO A 134 5.33 -1.16 -17.74
N ARG A 135 6.17 -2.21 -17.59
CA ARG A 135 5.76 -3.48 -16.96
C ARG A 135 5.49 -3.32 -15.47
N TYR A 136 6.23 -2.44 -14.79
CA TYR A 136 5.96 -2.13 -13.38
C TYR A 136 4.64 -1.38 -13.20
N MET A 137 4.32 -0.47 -14.11
CA MET A 137 3.00 0.20 -14.14
C MET A 137 1.86 -0.80 -14.35
N GLU A 138 1.98 -1.70 -15.33
CA GLU A 138 0.99 -2.78 -15.53
C GLU A 138 0.84 -3.68 -14.30
N GLY A 139 1.97 -3.98 -13.63
CA GLY A 139 2.00 -4.76 -12.39
C GLY A 139 1.25 -4.07 -11.25
N LEU A 140 1.39 -2.74 -11.12
CA LEU A 140 0.68 -1.95 -10.12
C LEU A 140 -0.82 -1.87 -10.41
N GLU A 141 -1.21 -1.64 -11.67
CA GLU A 141 -2.62 -1.61 -12.09
C GLU A 141 -3.31 -2.96 -11.84
N ARG A 142 -2.63 -4.08 -12.10
CA ARG A 142 -3.16 -5.41 -11.75
C ARG A 142 -3.42 -5.55 -10.24
N LYS A 143 -2.52 -5.05 -9.40
CA LYS A 143 -2.72 -5.03 -7.94
C LYS A 143 -3.88 -4.13 -7.52
N LYS A 144 -4.08 -3.01 -8.22
CA LYS A 144 -5.22 -2.10 -8.00
C LYS A 144 -6.53 -2.81 -8.30
N LEU A 145 -6.64 -3.44 -9.46
CA LEU A 145 -7.81 -4.22 -9.85
C LEU A 145 -8.12 -5.35 -8.87
N GLU A 146 -7.10 -6.07 -8.40
CA GLU A 146 -7.27 -7.12 -7.40
C GLU A 146 -7.74 -6.55 -6.04
N PHE A 147 -7.16 -5.43 -5.61
CA PHE A 147 -7.58 -4.72 -4.40
C PHE A 147 -9.04 -4.26 -4.49
N GLU A 148 -9.44 -3.63 -5.60
CA GLU A 148 -10.82 -3.18 -5.83
C GLU A 148 -11.80 -4.35 -5.90
N LYS A 149 -11.43 -5.44 -6.57
CA LYS A 149 -12.23 -6.68 -6.61
C LYS A 149 -12.46 -7.23 -5.21
N ASN A 150 -11.39 -7.34 -4.41
CA ASN A 150 -11.49 -7.86 -3.04
C ASN A 150 -12.34 -6.94 -2.16
N ASN A 151 -12.21 -5.63 -2.30
CA ASN A 151 -13.03 -4.66 -1.59
C ASN A 151 -14.52 -4.81 -1.98
N LYS A 152 -14.83 -4.95 -3.28
CA LYS A 152 -16.19 -5.18 -3.76
C LYS A 152 -16.79 -6.50 -3.23
N LEU A 153 -15.99 -7.57 -3.18
CA LEU A 153 -16.43 -8.83 -2.59
C LEU A 153 -16.72 -8.71 -1.10
N GLU A 154 -15.90 -7.96 -0.35
CA GLU A 154 -16.17 -7.66 1.06
C GLU A 154 -17.49 -6.87 1.23
N GLU A 155 -17.73 -5.86 0.40
CA GLU A 155 -18.97 -5.07 0.45
C GLU A 155 -20.21 -5.87 0.03
N MET A 156 -20.09 -6.74 -0.98
CA MET A 156 -21.16 -7.66 -1.35
C MET A 156 -21.47 -8.66 -0.22
N ALA A 157 -20.44 -9.18 0.45
CA ALA A 157 -20.63 -10.07 1.59
C ALA A 157 -21.36 -9.35 2.76
N LYS A 158 -20.98 -8.09 3.06
CA LYS A 158 -21.67 -7.26 4.06
C LYS A 158 -23.14 -7.04 3.71
N SER A 159 -23.41 -6.67 2.46
CA SER A 159 -24.78 -6.45 1.97
C SER A 159 -25.61 -7.73 2.04
N GLY A 160 -25.03 -8.88 1.69
CA GLY A 160 -25.69 -10.18 1.80
C GLY A 160 -26.03 -10.56 3.24
N ILE A 161 -25.13 -10.28 4.18
CA ILE A 161 -25.37 -10.47 5.62
C ILE A 161 -26.56 -9.62 6.08
N GLN A 162 -26.57 -8.31 5.78
CA GLN A 162 -27.69 -7.42 6.12
C GLN A 162 -29.01 -7.87 5.52
N ALA A 163 -29.01 -8.25 4.23
CA ALA A 163 -30.20 -8.75 3.55
C ALA A 163 -30.74 -10.03 4.22
N THR A 164 -29.85 -10.95 4.61
CA THR A 164 -30.26 -12.20 5.27
C THR A 164 -30.87 -11.94 6.65
N VAL A 165 -30.30 -11.04 7.45
CA VAL A 165 -30.89 -10.62 8.74
C VAL A 165 -32.26 -10.00 8.53
N SER A 166 -32.37 -9.10 7.54
CA SER A 166 -33.62 -8.43 7.21
C SER A 166 -34.71 -9.43 6.83
N GLN A 167 -34.40 -10.40 5.97
CA GLN A 167 -35.33 -11.43 5.51
C GLN A 167 -35.76 -12.36 6.65
N LEU A 168 -34.90 -12.60 7.63
CA LEU A 168 -35.20 -13.48 8.76
C LEU A 168 -36.05 -12.78 9.83
N LEU A 169 -35.65 -11.59 10.26
CA LEU A 169 -36.20 -10.95 11.46
C LEU A 169 -37.39 -10.03 11.19
N THR A 170 -37.40 -9.36 10.03
CA THR A 170 -38.46 -8.38 9.71
C THR A 170 -39.84 -9.06 9.58
N PRO A 171 -39.98 -10.23 8.90
CA PRO A 171 -41.28 -10.91 8.81
C PRO A 171 -41.78 -11.42 10.17
N MET A 172 -40.88 -11.69 11.11
CA MET A 172 -41.21 -12.11 12.47
C MET A 172 -41.61 -10.93 13.38
N GLY A 173 -41.58 -9.69 12.88
CA GLY A 173 -41.96 -8.49 13.64
C GLY A 173 -40.87 -7.94 14.56
N TYR A 174 -39.64 -8.48 14.51
CA TYR A 174 -38.52 -7.97 15.29
C TYR A 174 -37.93 -6.70 14.69
N ARG A 175 -37.62 -5.73 15.55
CA ARG A 175 -36.73 -4.62 15.21
C ARG A 175 -35.29 -5.13 15.30
N TRP A 176 -34.43 -4.70 14.40
CA TRP A 176 -33.04 -5.13 14.45
C TRP A 176 -32.10 -4.03 13.96
N ASP A 177 -30.86 -4.09 14.45
CA ASP A 177 -29.76 -3.25 14.01
C ASP A 177 -28.49 -4.10 13.94
N LEU A 178 -27.70 -3.95 12.88
CA LEU A 178 -26.49 -4.72 12.65
C LEU A 178 -25.30 -3.78 12.51
N VAL A 179 -24.45 -3.78 13.53
CA VAL A 179 -23.27 -2.90 13.59
C VAL A 179 -22.00 -3.72 13.39
N GLU A 180 -21.15 -3.30 12.46
CA GLU A 180 -19.84 -3.92 12.26
C GLU A 180 -18.87 -3.50 13.38
N ARG A 181 -18.23 -4.48 14.02
CA ARG A 181 -17.19 -4.28 15.05
C ARG A 181 -15.91 -5.03 14.68
N GLY A 182 -15.13 -4.45 13.77
CA GLY A 182 -13.83 -4.98 13.39
C GLY A 182 -13.94 -6.31 12.63
N ARG A 183 -13.78 -7.45 13.33
CA ARG A 183 -13.88 -8.80 12.71
C ARG A 183 -15.26 -9.46 12.89
N ASP A 184 -16.09 -8.91 13.75
CA ASP A 184 -17.39 -9.46 14.11
C ASP A 184 -18.50 -8.45 13.79
N TYR A 185 -19.73 -8.95 13.73
CA TYR A 185 -20.94 -8.13 13.68
C TYR A 185 -21.67 -8.21 15.01
N LEU A 186 -22.13 -7.08 15.50
CA LEU A 186 -23.05 -6.99 16.62
C LEU A 186 -24.47 -6.85 16.06
N LEU A 187 -25.26 -7.92 16.18
CA LEU A 187 -26.68 -7.92 15.85
C LEU A 187 -27.47 -7.60 17.11
N LYS A 188 -28.18 -6.47 17.11
CA LYS A 188 -29.15 -6.11 18.14
C LYS A 188 -30.53 -6.47 17.64
N VAL A 189 -31.31 -7.19 18.43
CA VAL A 189 -32.68 -7.59 18.12
C VAL A 189 -33.59 -7.09 19.23
N GLY A 190 -34.62 -6.34 18.88
CA GLY A 190 -35.63 -5.78 19.77
C GLY A 190 -37.00 -6.38 19.49
N GLY A 191 -37.65 -6.90 20.52
CA GLY A 191 -39.00 -7.47 20.46
C GLY A 191 -39.68 -7.42 21.83
N HIS A 192 -40.96 -7.06 21.87
CA HIS A 192 -41.81 -7.14 23.07
C HIS A 192 -41.24 -6.54 24.38
N GLY A 193 -40.48 -5.44 24.31
CA GLY A 193 -39.88 -4.77 25.47
C GLY A 193 -38.49 -5.31 25.87
N THR A 194 -37.96 -6.30 25.15
CA THR A 194 -36.65 -6.91 25.38
C THR A 194 -35.69 -6.55 24.25
N TRP A 195 -34.44 -6.26 24.59
CA TRP A 195 -33.34 -6.09 23.64
C TRP A 195 -32.30 -7.19 23.86
N MET A 196 -31.92 -7.86 22.78
CA MET A 196 -30.95 -8.94 22.75
C MET A 196 -29.79 -8.55 21.86
N GLU A 197 -28.57 -8.80 22.30
CA GLU A 197 -27.36 -8.52 21.53
C GLU A 197 -26.61 -9.82 21.22
N PHE A 198 -26.30 -10.04 19.95
CA PHE A 198 -25.59 -11.21 19.46
C PHE A 198 -24.29 -10.78 18.77
N THR A 199 -23.17 -11.37 19.20
CA THR A 199 -21.91 -11.22 18.47
C THR A 199 -21.76 -12.37 17.46
N LEU A 200 -21.68 -12.00 16.19
CA LEU A 200 -21.63 -12.91 15.05
C LEU A 200 -20.28 -12.77 14.34
N ASN A 201 -19.49 -13.84 14.36
CA ASN A 201 -18.24 -13.88 13.61
C ASN A 201 -18.51 -14.14 12.12
N ARG A 202 -17.79 -13.45 11.22
CA ARG A 202 -17.85 -13.63 9.76
C ARG A 202 -17.79 -15.11 9.31
N ARG A 203 -17.02 -15.96 9.98
CA ARG A 203 -16.82 -17.38 9.59
C ARG A 203 -18.02 -18.29 9.88
N ASN A 204 -18.77 -17.99 10.96
CA ASN A 204 -19.86 -18.85 11.43
C ASN A 204 -21.22 -18.15 11.32
N PHE A 205 -21.27 -17.04 10.57
CA PHE A 205 -22.44 -16.17 10.48
C PHE A 205 -23.69 -16.93 10.00
N ALA A 206 -23.60 -17.64 8.87
CA ALA A 206 -24.74 -18.36 8.30
C ALA A 206 -25.31 -19.42 9.26
N LYS A 207 -24.44 -20.16 9.94
CA LYS A 207 -24.84 -21.19 10.91
C LYS A 207 -25.55 -20.56 12.11
N ARG A 208 -24.96 -19.53 12.73
CA ARG A 208 -25.55 -18.87 13.90
C ARG A 208 -26.83 -18.10 13.57
N LEU A 209 -26.93 -17.55 12.37
CA LEU A 209 -28.13 -16.84 11.93
C LEU A 209 -29.30 -17.82 11.72
N ALA A 210 -29.05 -19.03 11.23
CA ALA A 210 -30.08 -20.05 11.09
C ALA A 210 -30.65 -20.54 12.44
N GLU A 211 -29.84 -20.56 13.50
CA GLU A 211 -30.25 -20.92 14.87
C GLU A 211 -30.99 -19.78 15.60
N LEU A 212 -30.95 -18.56 15.04
CA LEU A 212 -31.41 -17.36 15.72
C LEU A 212 -32.92 -17.36 16.05
N PRO A 213 -33.83 -17.82 15.16
CA PRO A 213 -35.26 -17.87 15.47
C PRO A 213 -35.59 -18.75 16.68
N ASP A 214 -34.96 -19.91 16.77
CA ASP A 214 -35.17 -20.85 17.87
C ASP A 214 -34.68 -20.26 19.20
N VAL A 215 -33.50 -19.62 19.19
CA VAL A 215 -32.94 -18.95 20.37
C VAL A 215 -33.82 -17.78 20.82
N LEU A 216 -34.28 -16.95 19.87
CA LEU A 216 -35.19 -15.84 20.18
C LEU A 216 -36.49 -16.36 20.81
N GLY A 217 -37.09 -17.41 20.24
CA GLY A 217 -38.31 -18.02 20.79
C GLY A 217 -38.14 -18.57 22.20
N GLN A 218 -36.98 -19.19 22.50
CA GLN A 218 -36.67 -19.67 23.84
C GLN A 218 -36.51 -18.52 24.85
N ILE A 219 -35.82 -17.44 24.46
CA ILE A 219 -35.64 -16.26 25.32
C ILE A 219 -36.98 -15.57 25.58
N GLU A 220 -37.84 -15.44 24.56
CA GLU A 220 -39.18 -14.87 24.73
C GLU A 220 -40.05 -15.70 25.68
N ALA A 221 -40.07 -17.03 25.51
CA ALA A 221 -40.80 -17.94 26.39
C ALA A 221 -40.32 -17.83 27.85
N LEU A 222 -39.01 -17.71 28.05
CA LEU A 222 -38.41 -17.52 29.36
C LEU A 222 -38.79 -16.15 29.97
N SER A 223 -38.75 -15.08 29.16
CA SER A 223 -39.09 -13.72 29.59
C SER A 223 -40.54 -13.59 30.06
N LYS A 224 -41.49 -14.30 29.43
CA LYS A 224 -42.91 -14.32 29.83
C LYS A 224 -43.13 -14.87 31.25
N ASN A 225 -42.21 -15.71 31.72
CA ASN A 225 -42.30 -16.33 33.05
C ASN A 225 -41.52 -15.55 34.12
N MET A 226 -40.86 -14.44 33.74
CA MET A 226 -40.07 -13.62 34.65
C MET A 226 -40.84 -12.35 35.06
N THR A 227 -40.79 -12.00 36.34
CA THR A 227 -41.48 -10.84 36.92
C THR A 227 -40.57 -9.62 37.11
N PHE A 228 -39.29 -9.72 36.75
CA PHE A 228 -38.29 -8.66 36.88
C PHE A 228 -37.35 -8.64 35.67
N PRO A 229 -36.81 -7.45 35.30
CA PRO A 229 -35.86 -7.33 34.19
C PRO A 229 -34.53 -8.01 34.53
N MET A 230 -33.98 -8.75 33.57
CA MET A 230 -32.72 -9.48 33.73
C MET A 230 -31.81 -9.22 32.52
N ASN A 231 -30.53 -8.97 32.78
CA ASN A 231 -29.50 -8.98 31.74
C ASN A 231 -28.92 -10.40 31.64
N ILE A 232 -29.02 -11.02 30.47
CA ILE A 232 -28.45 -12.34 30.20
C ILE A 232 -27.21 -12.14 29.35
N GLU A 233 -26.03 -12.34 29.94
CA GLU A 233 -24.76 -12.36 29.21
C GLU A 233 -24.29 -13.80 29.05
N ILE A 234 -24.22 -14.29 27.81
CA ILE A 234 -23.70 -15.62 27.51
C ILE A 234 -22.20 -15.50 27.23
N ILE A 235 -21.39 -15.79 28.25
CA ILE A 235 -19.92 -15.83 28.13
C ILE A 235 -19.53 -17.23 27.66
N LYS A 236 -18.84 -17.32 26.51
CA LYS A 236 -18.24 -18.55 25.97
C LYS A 236 -16.75 -18.36 25.72
#